data_AF-A0A9E2JIC9-F1
#
_entry.id   AF-A0A9E2JIC9-F1
#
_cell.length_a   1.000
_cell.length_b   1.000
_cell.length_c   1.000
_cell.angle_alpha   90.00
_cell.angle_beta   90.00
_cell.angle_gamma   90.00
#
_symmetry.space_group_name_H-M   'P 1'
#
loop_
_entity.id
_entity.type
_entity.pdbx_description
1 polymer ?
#
loop_
_entity_poly.entity_id
_entity_poly.type
_entity_poly.pdbx_seq_one_letter_code
_entity_poly.pdbx_strand_id
1 'polypeptide(L)'
;MYRTRLDWDERMARGRMPVPYVLLETALGWRVFGSQGTPWLLSWELATAGGSVMADGTMRAGEAHALFDVGSRVVSFGRFERALNPRTDDILTAYTTRSQGWTTVILDNADGYFTRIMAREPVLGKRVRIHVGYSGDRISRHLSLFVGTVAEARPVGTELALDVEESLSGLNETYYLRRANDFPDAGDTGSALPLPYGNLTDAGEKGVWTCPCIDKTRFVYAYAGRPVLSKDNGNPVRVWADGEALYESDFTFKHADPDYGDAATITLDSDPEGKTITASGMGRDNGVGRLMNNLVDVMEDFLGLAGWAGEWDVTARSRTRSVFQKQEYALGGVVTEDTQIFQVLQDMAASFLGSVYLDGPGRLVVRLGSDRYKDPVAALVGRRDTGEVQPRQSLRYLVNQCPANFRYLYADGSWDGFDDGEHTRDPASQRIFGVRQPGEPYPFYWCRDLASVRTMQAFLVERFKNPVWVMDFTEVRGRCINVDVGDILACTFKGLFSDGEEMVNQLVRVLSVRPDLDRMVVEFTAMDTGRFLPIQPFSGGGPYLAGGAYLADGSYQAGGNRDTNDY
;
A
#
# COMPACT_ATOMS: atom_id res chain seq x y z
N MET A 1 -11.05 -14.47 7.10
CA MET A 1 -10.98 -13.94 8.47
C MET A 1 -11.30 -12.45 8.34
N TYR A 2 -12.47 -12.03 8.83
CA TYR A 2 -12.96 -10.66 8.69
C TYR A 2 -12.08 -9.71 9.52
N ARG A 3 -11.75 -8.51 8.99
CA ARG A 3 -11.09 -7.45 9.77
C ARG A 3 -12.02 -6.93 10.86
N THR A 4 -13.33 -6.96 10.64
CA THR A 4 -14.36 -6.77 11.65
C THR A 4 -14.50 -8.05 12.46
N ARG A 5 -14.39 -7.97 13.79
CA ARG A 5 -14.72 -9.12 14.62
C ARG A 5 -16.23 -9.35 14.54
N LEU A 6 -16.65 -10.61 14.42
CA LEU A 6 -18.07 -10.98 14.38
C LEU A 6 -18.87 -10.39 15.55
N ASP A 7 -18.23 -10.20 16.72
CA ASP A 7 -18.88 -9.61 17.88
C ASP A 7 -19.18 -8.11 17.72
N TRP A 8 -18.48 -7.39 16.83
CA TRP A 8 -18.77 -6.00 16.51
C TRP A 8 -20.11 -5.87 15.78
N ASP A 9 -20.28 -6.64 14.70
CA ASP A 9 -21.48 -6.62 13.87
C ASP A 9 -22.70 -7.11 14.64
N GLU A 10 -22.55 -8.16 15.46
CA GLU A 10 -23.61 -8.64 16.34
C GLU A 10 -24.09 -7.58 17.34
N ARG A 11 -23.16 -6.80 17.90
CA ARG A 11 -23.50 -5.75 18.87
C ARG A 11 -24.24 -4.59 18.20
N MET A 12 -23.78 -4.16 17.01
CA MET A 12 -24.49 -3.16 16.20
C MET A 12 -25.90 -3.65 15.84
N ALA A 13 -26.05 -4.92 15.44
CA ALA A 13 -27.34 -5.52 15.13
C ALA A 13 -28.29 -5.57 16.34
N ARG A 14 -27.74 -5.70 17.57
CA ARG A 14 -28.50 -5.61 18.82
C ARG A 14 -28.78 -4.17 19.28
N GLY A 15 -28.42 -3.16 18.48
CA GLY A 15 -28.65 -1.75 18.78
C GLY A 15 -27.70 -1.16 19.83
N ARG A 16 -26.58 -1.86 20.15
CA ARG A 16 -25.52 -1.25 20.96
C ARG A 16 -24.74 -0.30 20.06
N MET A 17 -24.63 0.96 20.48
CA MET A 17 -23.86 1.97 19.76
C MET A 17 -22.44 2.05 20.34
N PRO A 18 -21.40 1.97 19.51
CA PRO A 18 -20.05 2.21 19.96
C PRO A 18 -19.82 3.70 20.17
N VAL A 19 -18.83 4.03 20.99
CA VAL A 19 -18.49 5.40 21.40
C VAL A 19 -17.18 5.78 20.72
N PRO A 20 -17.18 6.81 19.85
CA PRO A 20 -15.95 7.39 19.34
C PRO A 20 -15.25 8.20 20.44
N TYR A 21 -13.92 8.19 20.42
CA TYR A 21 -13.10 8.98 21.34
C TYR A 21 -11.71 9.26 20.75
N VAL A 22 -11.08 10.33 21.24
CA VAL A 22 -9.74 10.78 20.88
C VAL A 22 -8.78 10.51 22.03
N LEU A 23 -7.65 9.89 21.72
CA LEU A 23 -6.46 9.86 22.57
C LEU A 23 -5.52 10.97 22.13
N LEU A 24 -5.29 11.96 22.99
CA LEU A 24 -4.34 13.05 22.78
C LEU A 24 -3.09 12.80 23.62
N GLU A 25 -1.94 12.72 22.98
CA GLU A 25 -0.65 12.65 23.66
C GLU A 25 -0.24 14.04 24.15
N THR A 26 0.29 14.08 25.36
CA THR A 26 0.85 15.29 26.00
C THR A 26 2.21 14.97 26.58
N ALA A 27 2.90 15.98 27.13
CA ALA A 27 4.18 15.75 27.81
C ALA A 27 4.06 14.84 29.05
N LEU A 28 2.88 14.78 29.68
CA LEU A 28 2.64 13.92 30.85
C LEU A 28 2.18 12.52 30.48
N GLY A 29 1.47 12.37 29.36
CA GLY A 29 1.02 11.09 28.83
C GLY A 29 -0.24 11.21 28.00
N TRP A 30 -1.06 10.16 27.96
CA TRP A 30 -2.27 10.13 27.14
C TRP A 30 -3.48 10.68 27.90
N ARG A 31 -4.25 11.52 27.24
CA ARG A 31 -5.54 12.04 27.71
C ARG A 31 -6.64 11.56 26.77
N VAL A 32 -7.83 11.27 27.29
CA VAL A 32 -8.93 10.70 26.51
C VAL A 32 -10.14 11.60 26.52
N PHE A 33 -10.66 11.92 25.33
CA PHE A 33 -11.85 12.75 25.19
C PHE A 33 -12.87 12.07 24.29
N GLY A 34 -14.10 11.92 24.76
CA GLY A 34 -15.23 11.45 23.95
C GLY A 34 -16.29 12.53 23.77
N SER A 35 -17.26 12.28 22.89
CA SER A 35 -18.50 13.07 22.83
C SER A 35 -19.46 12.74 23.97
N GLN A 36 -19.28 11.55 24.57
CA GLN A 36 -19.95 11.09 25.78
C GLN A 36 -18.91 10.76 26.86
N GLY A 37 -19.36 10.57 28.09
CA GLY A 37 -18.47 10.18 29.19
C GLY A 37 -17.76 8.86 28.89
N THR A 38 -16.43 8.87 28.95
CA THR A 38 -15.57 7.69 28.75
C THR A 38 -14.87 7.16 30.03
N PRO A 39 -15.40 7.33 31.27
CA PRO A 39 -14.67 6.98 32.50
C PRO A 39 -14.36 5.47 32.61
N TRP A 40 -15.11 4.64 31.89
CA TRP A 40 -14.89 3.20 31.77
C TRP A 40 -13.57 2.84 31.05
N LEU A 41 -12.87 3.81 30.44
CA LEU A 41 -11.51 3.59 29.94
C LEU A 41 -10.46 3.57 31.06
N LEU A 42 -10.75 4.21 32.22
CA LEU A 42 -9.88 4.20 33.39
C LEU A 42 -9.97 2.92 34.22
N SER A 43 -11.04 2.13 34.05
CA SER A 43 -11.27 0.92 34.86
C SER A 43 -10.37 -0.27 34.49
N TRP A 44 -9.50 -0.11 33.50
CA TRP A 44 -8.53 -1.13 33.11
C TRP A 44 -7.17 -0.81 33.73
N GLU A 45 -6.82 -1.55 34.77
CA GLU A 45 -5.55 -1.41 35.47
C GLU A 45 -4.37 -1.56 34.50
N LEU A 46 -3.35 -0.69 34.64
CA LEU A 46 -2.06 -0.87 34.00
C LEU A 46 -1.51 -2.23 34.42
N ALA A 47 -1.51 -3.19 33.51
CA ALA A 47 -0.74 -4.42 33.63
C ALA A 47 0.74 -4.05 33.55
N THR A 48 1.27 -3.61 34.68
CA THR A 48 2.69 -3.41 34.89
C THR A 48 3.37 -4.77 34.93
N ALA A 49 4.60 -4.87 34.45
CA ALA A 49 5.42 -6.08 34.54
C ALA A 49 5.88 -6.38 35.99
N GLY A 50 5.05 -6.09 36.99
CA GLY A 50 5.31 -6.25 38.42
C GLY A 50 4.68 -7.50 39.04
N GLY A 51 4.14 -8.41 38.23
CA GLY A 51 3.55 -9.67 38.70
C GLY A 51 2.08 -9.59 39.14
N SER A 52 1.37 -8.47 38.88
CA SER A 52 -0.06 -8.32 39.16
C SER A 52 -0.97 -9.07 38.18
N VAL A 53 -0.42 -9.61 37.09
CA VAL A 53 -1.16 -10.33 36.04
C VAL A 53 -0.43 -11.63 35.70
N MET A 54 -1.18 -12.74 35.62
CA MET A 54 -0.65 -14.07 35.24
C MET A 54 -0.14 -14.04 33.79
N ALA A 55 1.02 -14.66 33.53
CA ALA A 55 1.58 -14.83 32.19
C ALA A 55 0.87 -15.95 31.41
N ASP A 56 -0.46 -15.90 31.32
CA ASP A 56 -1.30 -16.90 30.66
C ASP A 56 -1.65 -16.54 29.20
N GLY A 57 -1.10 -15.43 28.71
CA GLY A 57 -1.34 -14.93 27.35
C GLY A 57 -2.65 -14.15 27.18
N THR A 58 -3.46 -13.96 28.24
CA THR A 58 -4.71 -13.18 28.19
C THR A 58 -4.48 -11.66 28.30
N MET A 59 -3.27 -11.24 28.71
CA MET A 59 -2.81 -9.87 28.82
C MET A 59 -1.31 -9.80 28.50
N ARG A 60 -0.87 -8.82 27.70
CA ARG A 60 0.57 -8.53 27.56
C ARG A 60 0.93 -7.33 28.45
N ALA A 61 2.05 -7.46 29.17
CA ALA A 61 2.59 -6.34 29.94
C ALA A 61 2.86 -5.14 29.02
N GLY A 62 2.40 -3.95 29.42
CA GLY A 62 2.52 -2.73 28.60
C GLY A 62 1.37 -2.46 27.61
N GLU A 63 0.30 -3.26 27.60
CA GLU A 63 -0.89 -3.01 26.75
C GLU A 63 -1.77 -1.82 27.19
N ALA A 64 -1.52 -1.25 28.38
CA ALA A 64 -2.29 -0.11 28.89
C ALA A 64 -1.59 1.21 28.58
N HIS A 65 -2.33 2.17 28.02
CA HIS A 65 -1.90 3.55 27.97
C HIS A 65 -1.91 4.12 29.40
N ALA A 66 -0.85 4.84 29.80
CA ALA A 66 -0.91 5.67 31.00
C ALA A 66 -1.87 6.84 30.74
N LEU A 67 -3.14 6.63 31.11
CA LEU A 67 -4.22 7.61 30.95
C LEU A 67 -4.22 8.58 32.13
N PHE A 68 -4.04 9.86 31.87
CA PHE A 68 -3.96 10.91 32.90
C PHE A 68 -5.26 11.63 33.12
N ASP A 69 -6.11 11.67 32.11
CA ASP A 69 -7.35 12.43 32.15
C ASP A 69 -8.36 11.83 31.18
N VAL A 70 -9.63 11.87 31.57
CA VAL A 70 -10.75 11.36 30.80
C VAL A 70 -11.96 12.29 30.92
N GLY A 71 -12.51 12.72 29.79
CA GLY A 71 -13.63 13.67 29.78
C GLY A 71 -14.56 13.56 28.57
N SER A 72 -15.81 14.00 28.74
CA SER A 72 -16.72 14.27 27.63
C SER A 72 -16.47 15.67 27.08
N ARG A 73 -15.51 15.80 26.15
CA ARG A 73 -15.08 17.12 25.65
C ARG A 73 -14.97 17.20 24.13
N VAL A 74 -15.32 16.15 23.38
CA VAL A 74 -15.32 16.23 21.92
C VAL A 74 -16.68 16.75 21.45
N VAL A 75 -16.68 17.88 20.76
CA VAL A 75 -17.86 18.46 20.13
C VAL A 75 -18.08 17.84 18.75
N SER A 76 -16.98 17.66 17.99
CA SER A 76 -16.99 17.00 16.68
C SER A 76 -15.66 16.30 16.44
N PHE A 77 -15.71 15.13 15.82
CA PHE A 77 -14.50 14.41 15.38
C PHE A 77 -14.00 14.87 14.01
N GLY A 78 -14.76 15.73 13.34
CA GLY A 78 -14.53 16.09 11.95
C GLY A 78 -14.79 14.91 11.01
N ARG A 79 -14.31 15.05 9.78
CA ARG A 79 -14.30 14.01 8.76
C ARG A 79 -12.88 13.89 8.23
N PHE A 80 -12.44 12.67 8.00
CA PHE A 80 -11.23 12.41 7.22
C PHE A 80 -11.60 11.58 6.01
N GLU A 81 -10.88 11.82 4.91
CA GLU A 81 -11.00 11.04 3.70
C GLU A 81 -9.70 10.29 3.45
N ARG A 82 -9.84 9.04 3.03
CA ARG A 82 -8.76 8.27 2.44
C ARG A 82 -9.21 7.87 1.06
N ALA A 83 -8.43 8.24 0.06
CA ALA A 83 -8.66 7.83 -1.31
C ALA A 83 -7.41 7.14 -1.87
N LEU A 84 -7.66 6.12 -2.67
CA LEU A 84 -6.71 5.50 -3.57
C LEU A 84 -6.91 6.12 -4.95
N ASN A 85 -5.95 6.92 -5.39
CA ASN A 85 -5.98 7.47 -6.74
C ASN A 85 -5.12 6.61 -7.68
N PRO A 86 -5.58 6.38 -8.92
CA PRO A 86 -4.76 5.69 -9.90
C PRO A 86 -3.53 6.53 -10.27
N ARG A 87 -2.46 5.85 -10.71
CA ARG A 87 -1.25 6.53 -11.20
C ARG A 87 -1.51 7.38 -12.44
N THR A 88 -2.40 6.91 -13.31
CA THR A 88 -2.79 7.58 -14.54
C THR A 88 -4.30 7.78 -14.53
N ASP A 89 -4.78 8.91 -15.05
CA ASP A 89 -6.21 9.29 -14.97
C ASP A 89 -7.16 8.34 -15.73
N ASP A 90 -6.60 7.47 -16.57
CA ASP A 90 -7.27 6.59 -17.52
C ASP A 90 -7.40 5.12 -17.05
N ILE A 91 -6.54 4.64 -16.14
CA ILE A 91 -6.62 3.25 -15.64
C ILE A 91 -6.82 3.21 -14.13
N LEU A 92 -7.94 2.65 -13.69
CA LEU A 92 -8.26 2.42 -12.27
C LEU A 92 -7.49 1.23 -11.66
N THR A 93 -6.18 1.14 -11.93
CA THR A 93 -5.25 0.17 -11.35
C THR A 93 -4.00 0.84 -10.85
N ALA A 94 -3.19 0.11 -10.07
CA ALA A 94 -1.98 0.64 -9.46
C ALA A 94 -2.28 1.94 -8.71
N TYR A 95 -3.03 1.79 -7.62
CA TYR A 95 -3.32 2.93 -6.76
C TYR A 95 -2.05 3.32 -6.03
N THR A 96 -1.36 4.31 -6.58
CA THR A 96 -0.04 4.72 -6.11
C THR A 96 -0.17 5.74 -5.00
N THR A 97 -1.07 6.70 -5.10
CA THR A 97 -1.14 7.75 -4.09
C THR A 97 -2.30 7.51 -3.13
N ARG A 98 -1.97 7.37 -1.84
CA ARG A 98 -2.91 7.68 -0.77
C ARG A 98 -2.84 9.18 -0.53
N SER A 99 -3.96 9.89 -0.62
CA SER A 99 -4.02 11.26 -0.10
C SER A 99 -3.76 11.22 1.40
N GLN A 100 -2.79 12.00 1.89
CA GLN A 100 -2.60 12.16 3.33
C GLN A 100 -3.92 12.67 3.93
N GLY A 101 -4.51 11.88 4.84
CA GLY A 101 -5.73 12.29 5.50
C GLY A 101 -5.47 13.49 6.42
N TRP A 102 -6.43 14.39 6.49
CA TRP A 102 -6.47 15.41 7.54
C TRP A 102 -7.86 15.35 8.19
N THR A 103 -7.92 15.72 9.46
CA THR A 103 -9.19 15.92 10.17
C THR A 103 -9.06 17.06 11.15
N THR A 104 -10.18 17.71 11.44
CA THR A 104 -10.28 18.73 12.48
C THR A 104 -11.11 18.17 13.63
N VAL A 105 -10.48 17.97 14.79
CA VAL A 105 -11.20 17.59 16.02
C VAL A 105 -11.56 18.86 16.77
N ILE A 106 -12.84 19.04 17.06
CA ILE A 106 -13.36 20.17 17.83
C ILE A 106 -13.58 19.73 19.27
N LEU A 107 -12.98 20.46 20.21
CA LEU A 107 -13.02 20.19 21.63
C LEU A 107 -13.71 21.32 22.40
N ASP A 108 -14.54 20.96 23.38
CA ASP A 108 -15.19 21.89 24.30
C ASP A 108 -14.17 22.50 25.26
N ASN A 109 -14.03 23.82 25.14
CA ASN A 109 -13.09 24.64 25.87
C ASN A 109 -13.82 25.82 26.56
N ALA A 110 -15.12 25.68 26.86
CA ALA A 110 -15.90 26.76 27.46
C ALA A 110 -15.37 27.20 28.83
N ASP A 111 -14.80 26.26 29.59
CA ASP A 111 -14.11 26.51 30.85
C ASP A 111 -12.63 26.90 30.68
N GLY A 112 -12.14 27.01 29.44
CA GLY A 112 -10.72 27.27 29.15
C GLY A 112 -9.79 26.12 29.53
N TYR A 113 -10.30 24.90 29.67
CA TYR A 113 -9.53 23.72 30.04
C TYR A 113 -8.32 23.47 29.13
N PHE A 114 -8.55 23.40 27.82
CA PHE A 114 -7.49 23.09 26.87
C PHE A 114 -6.52 24.23 26.68
N THR A 115 -6.98 25.49 26.68
CA THR A 115 -6.06 26.65 26.64
C THR A 115 -5.11 26.66 27.85
N ARG A 116 -5.61 26.25 29.04
CA ARG A 116 -4.77 26.10 30.24
C ARG A 116 -3.78 24.93 30.13
N ILE A 117 -4.19 23.81 29.52
CA ILE A 117 -3.28 22.68 29.26
C ILE A 117 -2.21 23.08 28.26
N MET A 118 -2.56 23.68 27.13
CA MET A 118 -1.63 24.07 26.09
C MET A 118 -0.56 25.05 26.58
N ALA A 119 -0.88 25.88 27.58
CA ALA A 119 0.07 26.77 28.22
C ALA A 119 1.12 26.04 29.09
N ARG A 120 0.86 24.80 29.51
CA ARG A 120 1.72 23.99 30.39
C ARG A 120 2.36 22.80 29.68
N GLU A 121 1.63 22.21 28.73
CA GLU A 121 1.98 20.99 28.02
C GLU A 121 1.85 21.26 26.52
N PRO A 122 2.95 21.21 25.74
CA PRO A 122 2.88 21.45 24.31
C PRO A 122 2.07 20.34 23.64
N VAL A 123 1.01 20.73 22.92
CA VAL A 123 0.13 19.83 22.14
C VAL A 123 0.50 19.79 20.65
N LEU A 124 1.14 20.84 20.12
CA LEU A 124 1.62 20.87 18.74
C LEU A 124 2.71 19.80 18.54
N GLY A 125 2.66 19.10 17.41
CA GLY A 125 3.58 18.00 17.12
C GLY A 125 3.32 16.74 17.95
N LYS A 126 2.27 16.70 18.79
CA LYS A 126 1.91 15.50 19.56
C LYS A 126 0.94 14.61 18.81
N ARG A 127 0.96 13.32 19.14
CA ARG A 127 0.12 12.32 18.47
C ARG A 127 -1.32 12.40 18.93
N VAL A 128 -2.20 12.18 17.97
CA VAL A 128 -3.65 12.03 18.16
C VAL A 128 -4.06 10.69 17.57
N ARG A 129 -4.88 9.93 18.30
CA ARG A 129 -5.51 8.71 17.79
C ARG A 129 -7.01 8.81 17.94
N ILE A 130 -7.73 8.48 16.88
CA ILE A 130 -9.19 8.39 16.90
C ILE A 130 -9.58 6.93 16.93
N HIS A 131 -10.33 6.58 17.96
CA HIS A 131 -10.79 5.22 18.22
C HIS A 131 -12.30 5.16 18.30
N VAL A 132 -12.84 3.97 18.04
CA VAL A 132 -14.25 3.65 18.24
C VAL A 132 -14.36 2.31 18.95
N GLY A 133 -15.11 2.25 20.05
CA GLY A 133 -15.20 1.06 20.89
C GLY A 133 -16.47 1.00 21.72
N TYR A 134 -16.77 -0.16 22.30
CA TYR A 134 -17.92 -0.31 23.19
C TYR A 134 -17.54 -0.08 24.64
N SER A 135 -18.45 0.56 25.40
CA SER A 135 -18.30 0.70 26.83
C SER A 135 -18.09 -0.66 27.51
N GLY A 136 -17.06 -0.76 28.34
CA GLY A 136 -16.71 -1.98 29.07
C GLY A 136 -15.87 -2.98 28.27
N ASP A 137 -15.41 -2.65 27.07
CA ASP A 137 -14.33 -3.38 26.41
C ASP A 137 -12.95 -2.78 26.76
N ARG A 138 -11.91 -3.58 26.53
CA ARG A 138 -10.50 -3.12 26.61
C ARG A 138 -10.15 -2.31 25.38
N ILE A 139 -9.29 -1.29 25.53
CA ILE A 139 -8.80 -0.45 24.42
C ILE A 139 -8.19 -1.28 23.28
N SER A 140 -7.50 -2.39 23.58
CA SER A 140 -6.94 -3.30 22.56
C SER A 140 -8.00 -4.02 21.69
N ARG A 141 -9.28 -3.96 22.08
CA ARG A 141 -10.42 -4.45 21.30
C ARG A 141 -11.12 -3.36 20.51
N HIS A 142 -10.75 -2.09 20.72
CA HIS A 142 -11.34 -0.97 20.00
C HIS A 142 -10.70 -0.82 18.63
N LEU A 143 -11.46 -0.24 17.71
CA LEU A 143 -10.98 0.04 16.38
C LEU A 143 -10.13 1.31 16.41
N SER A 144 -8.90 1.25 15.88
CA SER A 144 -8.09 2.43 15.62
C SER A 144 -8.40 2.90 14.20
N LEU A 145 -9.07 4.03 14.08
CA LEU A 145 -9.53 4.53 12.80
C LEU A 145 -8.54 5.51 12.18
N PHE A 146 -7.88 6.33 12.99
CA PHE A 146 -6.97 7.37 12.52
C PHE A 146 -5.83 7.58 13.50
N VAL A 147 -4.62 7.78 12.98
CA VAL A 147 -3.43 8.15 13.75
C VAL A 147 -2.76 9.32 13.05
N GLY A 148 -2.54 10.41 13.79
CA GLY A 148 -1.96 11.62 13.24
C GLY A 148 -1.22 12.45 14.26
N THR A 149 -0.78 13.62 13.83
CA THR A 149 -0.05 14.59 14.62
C THR A 149 -0.78 15.94 14.56
N VAL A 150 -0.87 16.66 15.68
CA VAL A 150 -1.44 18.01 15.70
C VAL A 150 -0.53 18.96 14.93
N ALA A 151 -0.99 19.43 13.77
CA ALA A 151 -0.31 20.42 12.94
C ALA A 151 -0.66 21.84 13.39
N GLU A 152 -1.93 22.07 13.73
CA GLU A 152 -2.42 23.38 14.20
C GLU A 152 -3.41 23.21 15.36
N ALA A 153 -3.41 24.17 16.29
CA ALA A 153 -4.35 24.23 17.40
C ALA A 153 -4.87 25.65 17.57
N ARG A 154 -6.17 25.86 17.34
CA ARG A 154 -6.81 27.18 17.25
C ARG A 154 -8.00 27.29 18.21
N PRO A 155 -7.91 28.15 19.25
CA PRO A 155 -9.08 28.50 20.04
C PRO A 155 -10.09 29.29 19.20
N VAL A 156 -11.34 28.83 19.14
CA VAL A 156 -12.43 29.48 18.39
C VAL A 156 -13.62 29.66 19.33
N GLY A 157 -13.78 30.87 19.88
CA GLY A 157 -14.82 31.14 20.87
C GLY A 157 -14.66 30.28 22.14
N THR A 158 -15.64 29.43 22.42
CA THR A 158 -15.62 28.46 23.53
C THR A 158 -15.09 27.09 23.14
N GLU A 159 -14.55 26.93 21.94
CA GLU A 159 -14.05 25.67 21.41
C GLU A 159 -12.54 25.74 21.14
N LEU A 160 -11.93 24.57 21.01
CA LEU A 160 -10.57 24.40 20.49
C LEU A 160 -10.63 23.48 19.28
N ALA A 161 -10.24 24.00 18.12
CA ALA A 161 -10.04 23.20 16.91
C ALA A 161 -8.61 22.68 16.88
N LEU A 162 -8.44 21.37 16.72
CA LEU A 162 -7.16 20.72 16.48
C LEU A 162 -7.15 20.20 15.04
N ASP A 163 -6.29 20.76 14.20
CA ASP A 163 -6.05 20.26 12.86
C ASP A 163 -4.97 19.19 12.92
N VAL A 164 -5.35 17.97 12.54
CA VAL A 164 -4.54 16.76 12.71
C VAL A 164 -4.21 16.19 11.34
N GLU A 165 -2.92 16.09 11.05
CA GLU A 165 -2.39 15.47 9.85
C GLU A 165 -2.11 13.98 10.08
N GLU A 166 -2.56 13.12 9.17
CA GLU A 166 -2.32 11.68 9.28
C GLU A 166 -0.82 11.39 9.27
N SER A 167 -0.39 10.53 10.19
CA SER A 167 1.01 10.16 10.33
C SER A 167 1.39 9.13 9.27
N LEU A 168 2.46 9.42 8.54
CA LEU A 168 3.04 8.48 7.57
C LEU A 168 4.16 7.63 8.18
N SER A 169 4.35 7.65 9.50
CA SER A 169 5.32 6.82 10.22
C SER A 169 6.74 6.88 9.64
N GLY A 170 7.20 8.06 9.22
CA GLY A 170 8.52 8.26 8.61
C GLY A 170 8.62 7.88 7.12
N LEU A 171 7.56 7.34 6.50
CA LEU A 171 7.57 7.02 5.06
C LEU A 171 7.64 8.28 4.18
N ASN A 172 7.29 9.45 4.73
CA ASN A 172 7.43 10.74 4.06
C ASN A 172 8.85 11.32 4.13
N GLU A 173 9.77 10.66 4.82
CA GLU A 173 11.16 11.07 4.83
C GLU A 173 11.84 10.74 3.50
N THR A 174 12.81 11.58 3.14
CA THR A 174 13.69 11.35 2.01
C THR A 174 14.71 10.29 2.40
N TYR A 175 14.79 9.22 1.62
CA TYR A 175 15.92 8.31 1.67
C TYR A 175 17.09 8.93 0.91
N TYR A 176 18.17 9.18 1.63
CA TYR A 176 19.42 9.70 1.07
C TYR A 176 20.32 8.54 0.66
N LEU A 177 20.66 8.48 -0.63
CA LEU A 177 21.64 7.51 -1.11
C LEU A 177 23.05 7.88 -0.62
N ARG A 178 23.91 6.86 -0.48
CA ARG A 178 25.36 7.09 -0.26
C ARG A 178 25.91 7.96 -1.37
N ARG A 179 26.90 8.77 -1.07
CA ARG A 179 27.42 9.77 -1.99
C ARG A 179 28.84 9.45 -2.42
N ALA A 180 29.21 9.86 -3.62
CA ALA A 180 30.56 9.66 -4.11
C ALA A 180 31.60 10.40 -3.24
N ASN A 181 31.22 11.55 -2.64
CA ASN A 181 32.07 12.28 -1.70
C ASN A 181 32.31 11.58 -0.35
N ASP A 182 31.63 10.46 -0.07
CA ASP A 182 31.99 9.59 1.06
C ASP A 182 33.37 8.92 0.84
N PHE A 183 33.93 9.00 -0.37
CA PHE A 183 35.18 8.38 -0.79
C PHE A 183 36.24 9.41 -1.22
N PRO A 184 37.53 9.09 -0.99
CA PRO A 184 38.63 9.95 -1.42
C PRO A 184 38.72 10.01 -2.96
N ASP A 185 39.06 11.19 -3.49
CA ASP A 185 39.28 11.44 -4.92
C ASP A 185 38.07 11.19 -5.85
N ALA A 186 36.85 11.42 -5.36
CA ALA A 186 35.63 11.24 -6.12
C ALA A 186 35.57 12.05 -7.44
N GLY A 187 34.91 11.44 -8.43
CA GLY A 187 34.48 11.99 -9.73
C GLY A 187 33.80 13.35 -9.63
N ASP A 188 32.51 13.24 -9.35
CA ASP A 188 31.59 14.30 -9.01
C ASP A 188 31.12 14.04 -7.57
N THR A 189 31.39 15.00 -6.69
CA THR A 189 31.12 14.86 -5.25
C THR A 189 29.64 14.81 -4.91
N GLY A 190 28.76 15.30 -5.81
CA GLY A 190 27.31 15.28 -5.61
C GLY A 190 26.63 13.97 -6.02
N SER A 191 27.30 13.11 -6.79
CA SER A 191 26.68 11.92 -7.38
C SER A 191 26.21 10.91 -6.32
N ALA A 192 24.96 10.46 -6.44
CA ALA A 192 24.38 9.40 -5.63
C ALA A 192 24.86 8.03 -6.13
N LEU A 193 25.21 7.12 -5.20
CA LEU A 193 25.53 5.75 -5.54
C LEU A 193 24.24 4.95 -5.75
N PRO A 194 24.08 4.26 -6.89
CA PRO A 194 22.85 3.57 -7.23
C PRO A 194 22.58 2.37 -6.31
N LEU A 195 21.29 2.02 -6.19
CA LEU A 195 20.82 0.85 -5.44
C LEU A 195 20.01 -0.07 -6.36
N PRO A 196 20.67 -0.99 -7.09
CA PRO A 196 20.02 -1.91 -8.01
C PRO A 196 19.39 -3.11 -7.30
N TYR A 197 18.19 -3.50 -7.74
CA TYR A 197 17.45 -4.68 -7.29
C TYR A 197 17.03 -5.55 -8.47
N GLY A 198 16.98 -6.87 -8.24
CA GLY A 198 16.48 -7.81 -9.23
C GLY A 198 17.43 -8.04 -10.41
N ASN A 199 16.89 -8.65 -11.47
CA ASN A 199 17.66 -8.99 -12.66
C ASN A 199 17.60 -7.83 -13.66
N LEU A 200 18.75 -7.20 -13.91
CA LEU A 200 18.92 -6.05 -14.81
C LEU A 200 19.92 -6.38 -15.93
N THR A 201 20.07 -7.66 -16.29
CA THR A 201 21.10 -8.14 -17.23
C THR A 201 20.74 -7.93 -18.71
N ASP A 202 19.46 -7.70 -19.00
CA ASP A 202 18.91 -7.44 -20.32
C ASP A 202 19.01 -5.96 -20.69
N ALA A 203 20.20 -5.37 -20.53
CA ALA A 203 20.50 -4.07 -21.10
C ALA A 203 20.64 -4.20 -22.62
N GLY A 204 20.08 -3.25 -23.36
CA GLY A 204 20.36 -3.04 -24.77
C GLY A 204 21.81 -2.56 -24.99
N GLU A 205 22.00 -1.59 -25.87
CA GLU A 205 23.35 -1.15 -26.28
C GLU A 205 24.00 -0.16 -25.29
N LYS A 206 23.26 0.33 -24.30
CA LYS A 206 23.71 1.33 -23.32
C LYS A 206 23.26 0.81 -21.94
N GLY A 207 24.18 0.71 -20.98
CA GLY A 207 23.92 0.08 -19.68
C GLY A 207 22.65 0.60 -18.98
N VAL A 208 22.13 -0.16 -18.01
CA VAL A 208 20.85 0.16 -17.37
C VAL A 208 20.95 1.38 -16.43
N TRP A 209 22.05 1.55 -15.71
CA TRP A 209 22.25 2.71 -14.83
C TRP A 209 23.70 3.21 -14.88
N THR A 210 23.88 4.46 -14.47
CA THR A 210 25.19 5.13 -14.40
C THR A 210 25.95 4.71 -13.14
N CYS A 211 27.25 4.51 -13.28
CA CYS A 211 28.17 4.20 -12.19
C CYS A 211 29.02 5.44 -11.88
N PRO A 212 28.79 6.15 -10.77
CA PRO A 212 29.60 7.31 -10.40
C PRO A 212 31.06 6.94 -10.13
N CYS A 213 32.01 7.78 -10.57
CA CYS A 213 33.41 7.64 -10.18
C CYS A 213 33.60 7.99 -8.70
N ILE A 214 34.11 7.04 -7.92
CA ILE A 214 34.36 7.19 -6.48
C ILE A 214 35.85 7.30 -6.14
N ASP A 215 36.74 6.99 -7.09
CA ASP A 215 38.19 7.19 -6.97
C ASP A 215 38.79 7.43 -8.36
N LYS A 216 39.14 8.69 -8.66
CA LYS A 216 39.74 9.09 -9.94
C LYS A 216 41.16 8.56 -10.12
N THR A 217 41.90 8.40 -9.03
CA THR A 217 43.31 8.00 -9.06
C THR A 217 43.45 6.53 -9.45
N ARG A 218 42.49 5.70 -9.02
CA ARG A 218 42.44 4.25 -9.30
C ARG A 218 41.38 3.87 -10.33
N PHE A 219 40.72 4.83 -10.95
CA PHE A 219 39.64 4.62 -11.92
C PHE A 219 38.53 3.69 -11.40
N VAL A 220 38.08 3.92 -10.16
CA VAL A 220 37.05 3.11 -9.51
C VAL A 220 35.69 3.80 -9.60
N TYR A 221 34.72 3.02 -10.05
CA TYR A 221 33.33 3.41 -10.25
C TYR A 221 32.42 2.57 -9.36
N ALA A 222 31.43 3.21 -8.75
CA ALA A 222 30.44 2.52 -7.94
C ALA A 222 29.40 1.83 -8.83
N TYR A 223 29.46 0.51 -8.91
CA TYR A 223 28.38 -0.30 -9.48
C TYR A 223 27.11 -0.17 -8.63
N ALA A 224 27.26 -0.16 -7.30
CA ALA A 224 26.20 0.09 -6.35
C ALA A 224 26.74 0.62 -5.01
N GLY A 225 25.94 1.39 -4.28
CA GLY A 225 26.28 1.89 -2.94
C GLY A 225 26.39 0.81 -1.85
N ARG A 226 26.01 -0.42 -2.16
CA ARG A 226 25.92 -1.55 -1.24
C ARG A 226 26.32 -2.85 -1.93
N PRO A 227 26.55 -3.95 -1.18
CA PRO A 227 26.82 -5.25 -1.78
C PRO A 227 25.73 -5.70 -2.73
N VAL A 228 26.13 -6.37 -3.80
CA VAL A 228 25.24 -6.98 -4.81
C VAL A 228 25.56 -8.46 -4.98
N LEU A 229 24.78 -9.17 -5.78
CA LEU A 229 25.05 -10.57 -6.09
C LEU A 229 26.45 -10.74 -6.70
N SER A 230 27.21 -11.72 -6.24
CA SER A 230 28.56 -11.99 -6.73
C SER A 230 28.57 -12.65 -8.11
N LYS A 231 29.70 -12.54 -8.83
CA LYS A 231 29.93 -13.29 -10.07
C LYS A 231 29.85 -14.80 -9.85
N ASP A 232 30.37 -15.29 -8.72
CA ASP A 232 30.33 -16.71 -8.34
C ASP A 232 28.90 -17.22 -8.14
N ASN A 233 27.98 -16.34 -7.72
CA ASN A 233 26.55 -16.64 -7.59
C ASN A 233 25.76 -16.32 -8.89
N GLY A 234 26.44 -16.11 -10.01
CA GLY A 234 25.84 -16.02 -11.34
C GLY A 234 25.46 -14.61 -11.78
N ASN A 235 26.09 -13.55 -11.26
CA ASN A 235 25.89 -12.17 -11.73
C ASN A 235 26.74 -11.87 -13.00
N PRO A 236 26.13 -11.73 -14.20
CA PRO A 236 26.86 -11.46 -15.44
C PRO A 236 26.97 -9.94 -15.67
N VAL A 237 27.94 -9.32 -15.02
CA VAL A 237 28.17 -7.87 -15.09
C VAL A 237 28.71 -7.45 -16.46
N ARG A 238 28.07 -6.46 -17.08
CA ARG A 238 28.54 -5.80 -18.31
C ARG A 238 28.68 -4.30 -18.07
N VAL A 239 29.67 -3.69 -18.69
CA VAL A 239 30.04 -2.28 -18.49
C VAL A 239 30.23 -1.59 -19.84
N TRP A 240 29.82 -0.33 -19.92
CA TRP A 240 29.99 0.51 -21.09
C TRP A 240 30.61 1.85 -20.70
N ALA A 241 31.37 2.44 -21.60
CA ALA A 241 31.87 3.82 -21.51
C ALA A 241 31.28 4.64 -22.67
N ASP A 242 30.42 5.62 -22.37
CA ASP A 242 29.66 6.41 -23.37
C ASP A 242 28.92 5.56 -24.42
N GLY A 243 28.44 4.38 -24.02
CA GLY A 243 27.74 3.42 -24.89
C GLY A 243 28.65 2.45 -25.63
N GLU A 244 29.96 2.56 -25.50
CA GLU A 244 30.91 1.56 -26.02
C GLU A 244 31.09 0.43 -24.99
N ALA A 245 30.74 -0.80 -25.38
CA ALA A 245 30.88 -1.96 -24.49
C ALA A 245 32.35 -2.25 -24.20
N LEU A 246 32.68 -2.42 -22.92
CA LEU A 246 34.01 -2.85 -22.46
C LEU A 246 34.09 -4.37 -22.39
N TYR A 247 35.28 -4.93 -22.66
CA TYR A 247 35.52 -6.36 -22.48
C TYR A 247 35.72 -6.67 -21.00
N GLU A 248 35.44 -7.90 -20.58
CA GLU A 248 35.68 -8.33 -19.19
C GLU A 248 37.16 -8.26 -18.77
N SER A 249 38.09 -8.22 -19.74
CA SER A 249 39.51 -7.99 -19.49
C SER A 249 39.85 -6.56 -19.10
N ASP A 250 38.99 -5.60 -19.41
CA ASP A 250 39.28 -4.16 -19.29
C ASP A 250 38.87 -3.61 -17.90
N PHE A 251 38.21 -4.44 -17.09
CA PHE A 251 37.74 -4.06 -15.78
C PHE A 251 37.71 -5.22 -14.78
N THR A 252 37.94 -4.89 -13.51
CA THR A 252 37.73 -5.79 -12.38
C THR A 252 36.44 -5.42 -11.65
N PHE A 253 35.58 -6.39 -11.40
CA PHE A 253 34.35 -6.21 -10.63
C PHE A 253 34.47 -6.84 -9.24
N LYS A 254 34.13 -6.08 -8.21
CA LYS A 254 33.98 -6.57 -6.84
C LYS A 254 32.54 -6.34 -6.38
N HIS A 255 31.87 -7.41 -5.99
CA HIS A 255 30.48 -7.36 -5.53
C HIS A 255 30.30 -6.70 -4.16
N ALA A 256 31.37 -6.65 -3.36
CA ALA A 256 31.51 -5.91 -2.12
C ALA A 256 33.00 -5.59 -1.93
N ASP A 257 33.36 -4.30 -1.90
CA ASP A 257 34.74 -3.84 -1.75
C ASP A 257 34.96 -3.23 -0.35
N PRO A 258 35.68 -3.90 0.57
CA PRO A 258 35.93 -3.40 1.92
C PRO A 258 36.63 -2.05 1.94
N ASP A 259 37.46 -1.78 0.92
CA ASP A 259 38.18 -0.52 0.75
C ASP A 259 37.23 0.68 0.55
N TYR A 260 35.98 0.41 0.16
CA TYR A 260 34.93 1.40 -0.09
C TYR A 260 33.68 1.13 0.75
N GLY A 261 33.84 0.58 1.96
CA GLY A 261 32.74 0.31 2.88
C GLY A 261 31.70 -0.62 2.29
N ASP A 262 32.18 -1.71 1.69
CA ASP A 262 31.42 -2.80 1.06
C ASP A 262 30.51 -2.34 -0.10
N ALA A 263 30.79 -1.20 -0.73
CA ALA A 263 30.16 -0.83 -1.99
C ALA A 263 30.56 -1.83 -3.09
N ALA A 264 29.67 -2.07 -4.06
CA ALA A 264 30.02 -2.85 -5.24
C ALA A 264 30.76 -1.94 -6.23
N THR A 265 31.93 -2.36 -6.71
CA THR A 265 32.84 -1.51 -7.50
C THR A 265 33.22 -2.15 -8.83
N ILE A 266 33.48 -1.27 -9.79
CA ILE A 266 34.14 -1.57 -11.07
C ILE A 266 35.43 -0.76 -11.08
N THR A 267 36.56 -1.43 -11.26
CA THR A 267 37.87 -0.79 -11.44
C THR A 267 38.28 -0.96 -12.89
N LEU A 268 38.54 0.15 -13.58
CA LEU A 268 39.03 0.12 -14.96
C LEU A 268 40.56 0.08 -14.97
N ASP A 269 41.13 -0.58 -15.97
CA ASP A 269 42.58 -0.69 -16.13
C ASP A 269 43.25 0.61 -16.62
N SER A 270 42.45 1.55 -17.16
CA SER A 270 42.91 2.83 -17.69
C SER A 270 41.86 3.93 -17.49
N ASP A 271 42.31 5.19 -17.58
CA ASP A 271 41.45 6.38 -17.48
C ASP A 271 40.43 6.39 -18.64
N PRO A 272 39.12 6.44 -18.35
CA PRO A 272 38.11 6.55 -19.41
C PRO A 272 37.97 7.97 -19.98
N GLU A 273 38.87 8.91 -19.69
CA GLU A 273 38.96 10.25 -20.31
C GLU A 273 37.68 11.10 -20.16
N GLY A 274 36.96 10.94 -19.04
CA GLY A 274 35.73 11.67 -18.77
C GLY A 274 34.46 11.05 -19.37
N LYS A 275 34.54 9.86 -19.97
CA LYS A 275 33.36 9.10 -20.41
C LYS A 275 32.45 8.71 -19.24
N THR A 276 31.16 8.66 -19.50
CA THR A 276 30.15 8.16 -18.55
C THR A 276 30.18 6.65 -18.51
N ILE A 277 30.40 6.08 -17.33
CA ILE A 277 30.37 4.63 -17.14
C ILE A 277 28.94 4.20 -16.80
N THR A 278 28.42 3.23 -17.54
CA THR A 278 27.13 2.60 -17.27
C THR A 278 27.29 1.09 -17.13
N ALA A 279 26.39 0.44 -16.40
CA ALA A 279 26.47 -0.99 -16.16
C ALA A 279 25.12 -1.70 -16.24
N SER A 280 25.19 -3.02 -16.36
CA SER A 280 24.07 -3.95 -16.27
C SER A 280 24.51 -5.20 -15.54
N GLY A 281 23.57 -5.91 -14.93
CA GLY A 281 23.88 -7.09 -14.13
C GLY A 281 22.74 -7.41 -13.18
N MET A 282 23.06 -8.09 -12.08
CA MET A 282 22.12 -8.39 -11.01
C MET A 282 22.30 -7.41 -9.85
N GLY A 283 21.20 -7.13 -9.16
CA GLY A 283 21.15 -6.27 -7.98
C GLY A 283 21.52 -6.99 -6.68
N ARG A 284 20.96 -6.49 -5.57
CA ARG A 284 21.20 -7.00 -4.21
C ARG A 284 20.77 -8.47 -4.02
N ASP A 285 21.54 -9.18 -3.21
CA ASP A 285 21.20 -10.51 -2.74
C ASP A 285 20.46 -10.45 -1.40
N ASN A 286 19.85 -11.56 -1.01
CA ASN A 286 19.12 -11.70 0.25
C ASN A 286 20.01 -12.04 1.45
N GLY A 287 21.32 -11.75 1.38
CA GLY A 287 22.30 -12.09 2.42
C GLY A 287 22.73 -13.56 2.45
N VAL A 288 22.16 -14.43 1.61
CA VAL A 288 22.59 -15.83 1.43
C VAL A 288 22.96 -16.17 -0.02
N GLY A 289 23.38 -15.16 -0.80
CA GLY A 289 23.84 -15.35 -2.17
C GLY A 289 22.75 -15.66 -3.19
N ARG A 290 21.48 -15.30 -2.90
CA ARG A 290 20.38 -15.39 -3.89
C ARG A 290 19.84 -14.01 -4.22
N LEU A 291 19.58 -13.79 -5.51
CA LEU A 291 19.00 -12.54 -6.00
C LEU A 291 17.65 -12.23 -5.35
N MET A 292 17.48 -11.01 -4.85
CA MET A 292 16.17 -10.51 -4.44
C MET A 292 15.39 -10.01 -5.65
N ASN A 293 14.34 -10.74 -6.03
CA ASN A 293 13.45 -10.39 -7.15
C ASN A 293 11.96 -10.41 -6.78
N ASN A 294 11.61 -10.76 -5.54
CA ASN A 294 10.25 -10.64 -5.03
C ASN A 294 10.00 -9.22 -4.52
N LEU A 295 8.87 -8.63 -4.90
CA LEU A 295 8.47 -7.27 -4.50
C LEU A 295 8.57 -7.05 -2.98
N VAL A 296 8.04 -7.97 -2.17
CA VAL A 296 7.98 -7.80 -0.71
C VAL A 296 9.38 -7.86 -0.10
N ASP A 297 10.23 -8.76 -0.59
CA ASP A 297 11.58 -8.95 -0.06
C ASP A 297 12.45 -7.70 -0.36
N VAL A 298 12.28 -7.12 -1.56
CA VAL A 298 12.95 -5.88 -1.95
C VAL A 298 12.46 -4.69 -1.12
N MET A 299 11.15 -4.58 -0.88
CA MET A 299 10.60 -3.53 -0.01
C MET A 299 11.09 -3.65 1.43
N GLU A 300 11.20 -4.87 1.97
CA GLU A 300 11.73 -5.10 3.31
C GLU A 300 13.21 -4.70 3.43
N ASP A 301 14.06 -5.06 2.47
CA ASP A 301 15.46 -4.63 2.43
C ASP A 301 15.56 -3.10 2.31
N PHE A 302 14.82 -2.48 1.40
CA PHE A 302 14.83 -1.02 1.22
C PHE A 302 14.39 -0.27 2.49
N LEU A 303 13.31 -0.70 3.13
CA LEU A 303 12.84 -0.12 4.39
C LEU A 303 13.83 -0.32 5.53
N GLY A 304 14.49 -1.47 5.59
CA GLY A 304 15.58 -1.74 6.53
C GLY A 304 16.76 -0.79 6.34
N LEU A 305 17.15 -0.55 5.09
CA LEU A 305 18.20 0.43 4.74
C LEU A 305 17.79 1.87 5.06
N ALA A 306 16.52 2.21 4.91
CA ALA A 306 15.96 3.50 5.27
C ALA A 306 15.76 3.70 6.78
N GLY A 307 16.01 2.67 7.61
CA GLY A 307 15.83 2.73 9.05
C GLY A 307 14.37 2.82 9.50
N TRP A 308 13.43 2.43 8.64
CA TRP A 308 12.00 2.50 8.96
C TRP A 308 11.63 1.48 10.04
N ALA A 309 11.06 1.96 11.15
CA ALA A 309 10.71 1.17 12.33
C ALA A 309 9.21 0.89 12.47
N GLY A 310 8.41 1.11 11.42
CA GLY A 310 6.98 0.88 11.45
C GLY A 310 6.58 -0.60 11.33
N GLU A 311 5.27 -0.84 11.32
CA GLU A 311 4.70 -2.19 11.31
C GLU A 311 4.05 -2.54 9.98
N TRP A 312 4.15 -3.81 9.57
CA TRP A 312 3.45 -4.35 8.41
C TRP A 312 2.09 -4.95 8.78
N ASP A 313 1.12 -4.87 7.87
CA ASP A 313 0.00 -5.82 7.89
C ASP A 313 0.54 -7.20 7.45
N VAL A 314 0.72 -8.10 8.42
CA VAL A 314 1.31 -9.43 8.22
C VAL A 314 0.55 -10.26 7.19
N THR A 315 -0.78 -10.10 7.13
CA THR A 315 -1.63 -10.89 6.22
C THR A 315 -1.49 -10.39 4.79
N ALA A 316 -1.61 -9.08 4.58
CA ALA A 316 -1.43 -8.45 3.27
C ALA A 316 -0.02 -8.73 2.73
N ARG A 317 1.01 -8.56 3.59
CA ARG A 317 2.41 -8.84 3.25
C ARG A 317 2.63 -10.29 2.79
N SER A 318 2.25 -11.26 3.63
CA SER A 318 2.44 -12.70 3.34
C SER A 318 1.73 -13.12 2.05
N ARG A 319 0.53 -12.59 1.85
CA ARG A 319 -0.25 -12.89 0.65
C ARG A 319 0.34 -12.26 -0.59
N THR A 320 0.75 -11.00 -0.54
CA THR A 320 1.38 -10.33 -1.68
C THR A 320 2.64 -11.05 -2.10
N ARG A 321 3.49 -11.48 -1.14
CA ARG A 321 4.66 -12.33 -1.41
C ARG A 321 4.27 -13.61 -2.16
N SER A 322 3.23 -14.29 -1.69
CA SER A 322 2.72 -15.55 -2.29
C SER A 322 2.11 -15.35 -3.68
N VAL A 323 1.36 -14.26 -3.91
CA VAL A 323 0.78 -13.93 -5.21
C VAL A 323 1.88 -13.62 -6.21
N PHE A 324 2.85 -12.79 -5.83
CA PHE A 324 3.98 -12.44 -6.68
C PHE A 324 4.77 -13.68 -7.13
N GLN A 325 5.04 -14.60 -6.20
CA GLN A 325 5.69 -15.87 -6.50
C GLN A 325 4.83 -16.78 -7.40
N LYS A 326 3.53 -16.87 -7.14
CA LYS A 326 2.62 -17.73 -7.93
C LYS A 326 2.44 -17.25 -9.36
N GLN A 327 2.44 -15.94 -9.59
CA GLN A 327 2.37 -15.35 -10.92
C GLN A 327 3.74 -15.32 -11.62
N GLU A 328 4.78 -15.85 -10.97
CA GLU A 328 6.16 -15.90 -11.49
C GLU A 328 6.69 -14.52 -11.91
N TYR A 329 6.22 -13.47 -11.24
CA TYR A 329 6.70 -12.12 -11.49
C TYR A 329 8.18 -11.98 -11.10
N ALA A 330 8.88 -11.14 -11.84
CA ALA A 330 10.27 -10.77 -11.55
C ALA A 330 10.41 -9.25 -11.46
N LEU A 331 10.76 -8.75 -10.28
CA LEU A 331 11.10 -7.35 -10.06
C LEU A 331 12.53 -7.07 -10.54
N GLY A 332 12.73 -5.95 -11.21
CA GLY A 332 14.04 -5.42 -11.60
C GLY A 332 14.01 -3.91 -11.77
N GLY A 333 14.77 -3.17 -10.96
CA GLY A 333 14.84 -1.70 -11.01
C GLY A 333 15.96 -1.12 -10.15
N VAL A 334 16.15 0.19 -10.20
CA VAL A 334 17.27 0.89 -9.55
C VAL A 334 16.76 2.16 -8.86
N VAL A 335 17.20 2.41 -7.63
CA VAL A 335 17.07 3.74 -7.01
C VAL A 335 18.35 4.52 -7.33
N THR A 336 18.23 5.58 -8.13
CA THR A 336 19.37 6.36 -8.64
C THR A 336 19.52 7.75 -8.04
N GLU A 337 18.50 8.23 -7.34
CA GLU A 337 18.49 9.56 -6.72
C GLU A 337 17.82 9.54 -5.35
N ASP A 338 18.04 10.61 -4.58
CA ASP A 338 17.33 10.80 -3.32
C ASP A 338 15.84 10.97 -3.58
N THR A 339 15.05 10.22 -2.83
CA THR A 339 13.62 10.16 -3.08
C THR A 339 12.87 9.81 -1.81
N GLN A 340 11.60 10.17 -1.77
CA GLN A 340 10.74 9.86 -0.63
C GLN A 340 10.57 8.33 -0.53
N ILE A 341 10.76 7.77 0.67
CA ILE A 341 10.67 6.32 0.90
C ILE A 341 9.35 5.78 0.35
N PHE A 342 8.24 6.46 0.64
CA PHE A 342 6.92 6.01 0.21
C PHE A 342 6.78 5.99 -1.31
N GLN A 343 7.34 6.98 -2.01
CA GLN A 343 7.27 7.08 -3.47
C GLN A 343 7.92 5.88 -4.13
N VAL A 344 9.09 5.45 -3.64
CA VAL A 344 9.77 4.23 -4.13
C VAL A 344 8.90 2.99 -3.98
N LEU A 345 8.29 2.80 -2.80
CA LEU A 345 7.41 1.65 -2.56
C LEU A 345 6.20 1.68 -3.49
N GLN A 346 5.62 2.85 -3.70
CA GLN A 346 4.49 3.04 -4.59
C GLN A 346 4.88 2.74 -6.05
N ASP A 347 6.04 3.20 -6.51
CA ASP A 347 6.56 2.91 -7.85
C ASP A 347 6.85 1.43 -8.09
N MET A 348 7.45 0.77 -7.08
CA MET A 348 7.66 -0.69 -7.10
C MET A 348 6.32 -1.43 -7.24
N ALA A 349 5.33 -1.14 -6.39
CA ALA A 349 4.04 -1.82 -6.44
C ALA A 349 3.24 -1.49 -7.70
N ALA A 350 3.30 -0.25 -8.20
CA ALA A 350 2.58 0.19 -9.39
C ALA A 350 2.96 -0.61 -10.63
N SER A 351 4.24 -0.94 -10.73
CA SER A 351 4.80 -1.76 -11.81
C SER A 351 4.26 -3.20 -11.79
N PHE A 352 3.51 -3.58 -10.75
CA PHE A 352 2.84 -4.87 -10.63
C PHE A 352 1.33 -4.74 -10.39
N LEU A 353 0.74 -3.61 -10.81
CA LEU A 353 -0.68 -3.28 -10.64
C LEU A 353 -1.13 -3.30 -9.17
N GLY A 354 -0.19 -3.05 -8.26
CA GLY A 354 -0.37 -3.06 -6.83
C GLY A 354 -0.57 -1.69 -6.22
N SER A 355 -0.91 -1.69 -4.93
CA SER A 355 -1.13 -0.50 -4.11
C SER A 355 -0.36 -0.62 -2.81
N VAL A 356 0.26 0.48 -2.39
CA VAL A 356 0.92 0.60 -1.08
C VAL A 356 0.27 1.73 -0.30
N TYR A 357 -0.18 1.44 0.92
CA TYR A 357 -0.81 2.42 1.79
C TYR A 357 -0.63 2.07 3.27
N LEU A 358 -0.89 3.02 4.16
CA LEU A 358 -1.04 2.73 5.58
C LEU A 358 -2.53 2.48 5.89
N ASP A 359 -2.84 1.51 6.73
CA ASP A 359 -4.21 1.32 7.22
C ASP A 359 -4.54 2.26 8.40
N GLY A 360 -5.79 2.26 8.88
CA GLY A 360 -6.23 3.07 10.03
C GLY A 360 -5.34 2.98 11.29
N PRO A 361 -4.83 1.79 11.66
CA PRO A 361 -3.81 1.63 12.71
C PRO A 361 -2.41 2.17 12.38
N GLY A 362 -2.11 2.55 11.13
CA GLY A 362 -0.80 3.04 10.69
C GLY A 362 0.16 1.93 10.23
N ARG A 363 -0.34 0.75 9.87
CA ARG A 363 0.48 -0.37 9.37
C ARG A 363 0.60 -0.33 7.85
N LEU A 364 1.78 -0.67 7.34
CA LEU A 364 2.05 -0.76 5.92
C LEU A 364 1.33 -1.94 5.29
N VAL A 365 0.49 -1.64 4.30
CA VAL A 365 -0.27 -2.59 3.51
C VAL A 365 0.22 -2.52 2.07
N VAL A 366 0.67 -3.65 1.54
CA VAL A 366 0.98 -3.83 0.12
C VAL A 366 0.02 -4.88 -0.43
N ARG A 367 -0.66 -4.56 -1.54
CA ARG A 367 -1.58 -5.47 -2.24
C ARG A 367 -1.29 -5.46 -3.73
N LEU A 368 -1.37 -6.62 -4.38
CA LEU A 368 -1.30 -6.75 -5.83
C LEU A 368 -2.69 -6.96 -6.42
N GLY A 369 -2.90 -6.50 -7.66
CA GLY A 369 -4.01 -6.97 -8.48
C GLY A 369 -3.92 -8.50 -8.63
N SER A 370 -4.98 -9.23 -8.26
CA SER A 370 -5.01 -10.68 -8.45
C SER A 370 -6.27 -11.10 -9.21
N ASP A 371 -6.10 -12.02 -10.15
CA ASP A 371 -7.13 -12.68 -10.95
C ASP A 371 -8.12 -13.49 -10.08
N ARG A 372 -7.76 -13.80 -8.84
CA ARG A 372 -8.55 -14.60 -7.90
C ARG A 372 -8.65 -13.85 -6.59
N TYR A 373 -9.66 -12.99 -6.47
CA TYR A 373 -10.05 -12.38 -5.21
C TYR A 373 -10.46 -13.48 -4.21
N LYS A 374 -9.46 -14.05 -3.54
CA LYS A 374 -9.58 -14.64 -2.20
C LYS A 374 -9.39 -13.55 -1.14
N ASP A 375 -9.59 -12.28 -1.52
CA ASP A 375 -9.64 -11.19 -0.56
C ASP A 375 -10.76 -11.49 0.41
N PRO A 376 -10.49 -11.54 1.72
CA PRO A 376 -11.57 -11.64 2.67
C PRO A 376 -12.47 -10.42 2.43
N VAL A 377 -13.76 -10.69 2.24
CA VAL A 377 -14.77 -9.64 2.29
C VAL A 377 -14.64 -8.98 3.65
N ALA A 378 -14.44 -7.67 3.67
CA ALA A 378 -14.24 -6.91 4.90
C ALA A 378 -15.56 -6.72 5.65
N ALA A 379 -16.64 -6.43 4.92
CA ALA A 379 -17.98 -6.28 5.46
C ALA A 379 -19.06 -6.58 4.40
N LEU A 380 -20.26 -6.89 4.89
CA LEU A 380 -21.48 -7.03 4.09
C LEU A 380 -22.32 -5.76 4.26
N VAL A 381 -22.78 -5.20 3.15
CA VAL A 381 -23.66 -4.02 3.14
C VAL A 381 -24.97 -4.40 2.44
N GLY A 382 -25.96 -4.74 3.25
CA GLY A 382 -27.29 -5.05 2.76
C GLY A 382 -28.00 -3.82 2.19
N ARG A 383 -29.07 -4.08 1.44
CA ARG A 383 -29.86 -3.01 0.79
C ARG A 383 -30.42 -1.99 1.78
N ARG A 384 -30.77 -2.41 3.00
CA ARG A 384 -31.33 -1.54 4.04
C ARG A 384 -30.28 -0.66 4.72
N ASP A 385 -29.02 -1.02 4.57
CA ASP A 385 -27.88 -0.33 5.19
C ASP A 385 -27.24 0.66 4.21
N THR A 386 -27.66 0.65 2.95
CA THR A 386 -27.21 1.55 1.90
C THR A 386 -28.17 2.73 1.73
N GLY A 387 -27.64 3.95 1.79
CA GLY A 387 -28.34 5.19 1.50
C GLY A 387 -28.56 5.42 0.00
N GLU A 388 -28.49 6.68 -0.43
CA GLU A 388 -28.50 7.00 -1.86
C GLU A 388 -27.25 6.43 -2.53
N VAL A 389 -27.44 5.84 -3.72
CA VAL A 389 -26.37 5.26 -4.53
C VAL A 389 -26.31 6.06 -5.83
N GLN A 390 -25.12 6.55 -6.17
CA GLN A 390 -24.84 7.27 -7.41
C GLN A 390 -23.89 6.43 -8.28
N PRO A 391 -24.45 5.52 -9.10
CA PRO A 391 -23.67 4.66 -9.96
C PRO A 391 -23.29 5.39 -11.25
N ARG A 392 -22.03 5.23 -11.67
CA ARG A 392 -21.50 5.79 -12.92
C ARG A 392 -20.66 4.76 -13.67
N GLN A 393 -20.79 4.76 -14.99
CA GLN A 393 -19.89 4.09 -15.92
C GLN A 393 -19.24 5.14 -16.81
N SER A 394 -17.98 4.94 -17.16
CA SER A 394 -17.27 5.83 -18.06
C SER A 394 -16.42 5.04 -19.04
N LEU A 395 -16.47 5.43 -20.31
CA LEU A 395 -15.59 4.88 -21.34
C LEU A 395 -14.12 5.22 -21.11
N ARG A 396 -13.83 6.23 -20.29
CA ARG A 396 -12.44 6.61 -19.97
C ARG A 396 -11.65 5.51 -19.28
N TYR A 397 -12.36 4.61 -18.60
CA TYR A 397 -11.78 3.48 -17.86
C TYR A 397 -11.77 2.19 -18.64
N LEU A 398 -12.26 2.20 -19.89
CA LEU A 398 -12.33 1.02 -20.72
C LEU A 398 -10.99 0.84 -21.42
N VAL A 399 -10.32 -0.27 -21.13
CA VAL A 399 -9.07 -0.70 -21.78
C VAL A 399 -9.28 -2.10 -22.32
N ASN A 400 -9.36 -2.22 -23.64
CA ASN A 400 -9.50 -3.51 -24.32
C ASN A 400 -8.25 -3.92 -25.12
N GLN A 401 -7.22 -3.07 -25.08
CA GLN A 401 -5.85 -3.34 -25.50
C GLN A 401 -4.93 -2.42 -24.70
N CYS A 402 -3.86 -2.96 -24.12
CA CYS A 402 -2.99 -2.19 -23.24
C CYS A 402 -1.55 -2.20 -23.76
N PRO A 403 -1.12 -1.20 -24.56
CA PRO A 403 0.29 -1.00 -24.85
C PRO A 403 1.08 -0.78 -23.55
N ALA A 404 2.33 -1.22 -23.54
CA ALA A 404 3.16 -1.21 -22.34
C ALA A 404 4.62 -0.87 -22.68
N ASN A 405 5.22 0.00 -21.86
CA ASN A 405 6.65 0.24 -21.82
C ASN A 405 7.26 -0.51 -20.63
N PHE A 406 8.36 -1.21 -20.85
CA PHE A 406 9.07 -1.98 -19.82
C PHE A 406 10.58 -1.96 -20.08
N ARG A 407 11.40 -2.51 -19.17
CA ARG A 407 12.89 -2.36 -19.23
C ARG A 407 13.32 -0.89 -19.24
N TYR A 408 12.93 -0.16 -18.22
CA TYR A 408 13.37 1.22 -18.04
C TYR A 408 14.90 1.30 -17.92
N LEU A 409 15.51 2.22 -18.67
CA LEU A 409 16.92 2.56 -18.61
C LEU A 409 17.08 3.79 -17.72
N TYR A 410 17.58 3.56 -16.51
CA TYR A 410 17.77 4.60 -15.49
C TYR A 410 18.94 5.53 -15.82
N ALA A 411 19.85 5.12 -16.72
CA ALA A 411 20.99 5.93 -17.16
C ALA A 411 20.56 7.16 -17.99
N ASP A 412 19.56 7.01 -18.87
CA ASP A 412 19.14 8.07 -19.81
C ASP A 412 17.63 8.40 -19.76
N GLY A 413 16.85 7.68 -18.96
CA GLY A 413 15.41 7.90 -18.77
C GLY A 413 14.54 7.36 -19.92
N SER A 414 15.05 6.41 -20.70
CA SER A 414 14.34 5.81 -21.84
C SER A 414 13.83 4.39 -21.56
N TRP A 415 13.12 3.81 -22.53
CA TRP A 415 12.59 2.44 -22.46
C TRP A 415 13.21 1.59 -23.56
N ASP A 416 13.74 0.41 -23.17
CA ASP A 416 14.27 -0.57 -24.12
C ASP A 416 13.22 -1.61 -24.54
N GLY A 417 12.14 -1.77 -23.76
CA GLY A 417 11.06 -2.71 -24.01
C GLY A 417 9.74 -2.02 -24.36
N PHE A 418 9.09 -2.50 -25.42
CA PHE A 418 7.74 -2.12 -25.81
C PHE A 418 6.93 -3.34 -26.24
N ASP A 419 5.67 -3.44 -25.79
CA ASP A 419 4.68 -4.40 -26.28
C ASP A 419 3.39 -3.63 -26.60
N ASP A 420 2.82 -3.84 -27.79
CA ASP A 420 1.66 -3.10 -28.30
C ASP A 420 0.31 -3.58 -27.72
N GLY A 421 0.34 -4.65 -26.90
CA GLY A 421 -0.84 -5.24 -26.28
C GLY A 421 -1.71 -6.06 -27.22
N GLU A 422 -1.31 -6.31 -28.48
CA GLU A 422 -2.11 -7.08 -29.44
C GLU A 422 -2.35 -8.53 -28.97
N HIS A 423 -1.37 -9.11 -28.25
CA HIS A 423 -1.45 -10.47 -27.73
C HIS A 423 -2.49 -10.66 -26.62
N THR A 424 -2.84 -9.59 -25.92
CA THR A 424 -3.70 -9.61 -24.73
C THR A 424 -5.03 -8.90 -24.94
N ARG A 425 -5.29 -8.39 -26.15
CA ARG A 425 -6.51 -7.64 -26.48
C ARG A 425 -7.78 -8.48 -26.36
N ASP A 426 -8.91 -7.81 -26.10
CA ASP A 426 -10.23 -8.44 -26.12
C ASP A 426 -10.98 -8.10 -27.42
N PRO A 427 -11.07 -9.05 -28.39
CA PRO A 427 -11.67 -8.78 -29.69
C PRO A 427 -13.19 -8.57 -29.62
N ALA A 428 -13.87 -9.09 -28.60
CA ALA A 428 -15.32 -8.92 -28.46
C ALA A 428 -15.66 -7.48 -28.05
N SER A 429 -14.94 -6.95 -27.06
CA SER A 429 -15.02 -5.56 -26.64
C SER A 429 -14.63 -4.61 -27.77
N GLN A 430 -13.56 -4.89 -28.52
CA GLN A 430 -13.16 -4.05 -29.66
C GLN A 430 -14.23 -3.94 -30.74
N ARG A 431 -15.02 -5.00 -30.98
CA ARG A 431 -16.15 -4.95 -31.93
C ARG A 431 -17.27 -4.01 -31.46
N ILE A 432 -17.45 -3.85 -30.15
CA ILE A 432 -18.52 -3.04 -29.55
C ILE A 432 -18.06 -1.59 -29.38
N PHE A 433 -16.85 -1.39 -28.84
CA PHE A 433 -16.38 -0.09 -28.37
C PHE A 433 -15.24 0.52 -29.21
N GLY A 434 -14.77 -0.20 -30.23
CA GLY A 434 -13.55 0.13 -30.97
C GLY A 434 -12.27 -0.22 -30.17
N VAL A 435 -11.10 0.04 -30.76
CA VAL A 435 -9.83 -0.08 -30.03
C VAL A 435 -9.77 1.00 -28.96
N ARG A 436 -9.58 0.59 -27.71
CA ARG A 436 -9.51 1.45 -26.54
C ARG A 436 -8.26 1.11 -25.74
N GLN A 437 -7.36 2.08 -25.75
CA GLN A 437 -6.06 2.02 -25.09
C GLN A 437 -5.99 3.14 -24.04
N PRO A 438 -5.10 3.00 -23.04
CA PRO A 438 -4.72 4.13 -22.20
C PRO A 438 -4.14 5.27 -23.07
N GLY A 439 -4.16 6.49 -22.56
CA GLY A 439 -3.66 7.68 -23.25
C GLY A 439 -2.17 7.60 -23.58
N GLU A 440 -1.40 6.88 -22.75
CA GLU A 440 0.01 6.56 -22.98
C GLU A 440 0.26 5.07 -22.68
N PRO A 441 1.26 4.43 -23.31
CA PRO A 441 1.62 3.06 -22.95
C PRO A 441 1.93 2.92 -21.46
N TYR A 442 1.38 1.89 -20.81
CA TYR A 442 1.49 1.74 -19.37
C TYR A 442 2.97 1.56 -18.95
N PRO A 443 3.50 2.38 -18.02
CA PRO A 443 4.92 2.37 -17.69
C PRO A 443 5.26 1.38 -16.56
N PHE A 444 6.00 0.33 -16.88
CA PHE A 444 6.48 -0.68 -15.93
C PHE A 444 7.95 -0.44 -15.51
N TYR A 445 8.18 0.57 -14.67
CA TYR A 445 9.54 1.00 -14.27
C TYR A 445 10.37 -0.11 -13.59
N TRP A 446 9.70 -0.96 -12.81
CA TRP A 446 10.34 -2.03 -12.03
C TRP A 446 10.14 -3.43 -12.62
N CYS A 447 9.73 -3.53 -13.89
CA CYS A 447 9.58 -4.81 -14.59
C CYS A 447 10.38 -4.83 -15.90
N ARG A 448 11.11 -5.93 -16.10
CA ARG A 448 11.98 -6.13 -17.27
C ARG A 448 11.63 -7.36 -18.08
N ASP A 449 10.88 -8.27 -17.47
CA ASP A 449 10.44 -9.52 -18.08
C ASP A 449 9.15 -9.34 -18.87
N LEU A 450 9.17 -9.69 -20.16
CA LEU A 450 8.03 -9.59 -21.06
C LEU A 450 6.88 -10.52 -20.64
N ALA A 451 7.16 -11.68 -20.06
CA ALA A 451 6.11 -12.61 -19.62
C ALA A 451 5.30 -12.02 -18.45
N SER A 452 5.98 -11.39 -17.50
CA SER A 452 5.38 -10.61 -16.41
C SER A 452 4.51 -9.48 -16.97
N VAL A 453 5.04 -8.69 -17.92
CA VAL A 453 4.29 -7.59 -18.58
C VAL A 453 3.01 -8.10 -19.24
N ARG A 454 3.08 -9.18 -20.02
CA ARG A 454 1.91 -9.76 -20.69
C ARG A 454 0.87 -10.29 -19.72
N THR A 455 1.29 -10.87 -18.61
CA THR A 455 0.38 -11.31 -17.55
C THR A 455 -0.38 -10.12 -16.95
N MET A 456 0.32 -8.99 -16.76
CA MET A 456 -0.29 -7.75 -16.26
C MET A 456 -1.20 -7.07 -17.29
N GLN A 457 -0.80 -7.00 -18.56
CA GLN A 457 -1.66 -6.50 -19.65
C GLN A 457 -2.94 -7.34 -19.76
N ALA A 458 -2.83 -8.67 -19.71
CA ALA A 458 -3.99 -9.55 -19.73
C ALA A 458 -4.93 -9.31 -18.53
N PHE A 459 -4.37 -9.07 -17.34
CA PHE A 459 -5.17 -8.70 -16.17
C PHE A 459 -5.90 -7.37 -16.38
N LEU A 460 -5.23 -6.35 -16.94
CA LEU A 460 -5.84 -5.06 -17.26
C LEU A 460 -6.98 -5.21 -18.27
N VAL A 461 -6.73 -5.88 -19.39
CA VAL A 461 -7.75 -6.08 -20.43
C VAL A 461 -8.91 -6.90 -19.88
N GLU A 462 -8.66 -8.00 -19.16
CA GLU A 462 -9.75 -8.81 -18.59
C GLU A 462 -10.64 -7.99 -17.66
N ARG A 463 -10.03 -7.08 -16.90
CA ARG A 463 -10.71 -6.27 -15.90
C ARG A 463 -11.46 -5.07 -16.48
N PHE A 464 -10.91 -4.44 -17.52
CA PHE A 464 -11.37 -3.16 -18.06
C PHE A 464 -11.83 -3.24 -19.52
N LYS A 465 -11.94 -4.43 -20.10
CA LYS A 465 -12.53 -4.61 -21.45
C LYS A 465 -13.95 -4.08 -21.54
N ASN A 466 -14.68 -3.99 -20.44
CA ASN A 466 -16.03 -3.43 -20.38
C ASN A 466 -16.07 -2.22 -19.43
N PRO A 467 -17.01 -1.27 -19.63
CA PRO A 467 -17.21 -0.16 -18.69
C PRO A 467 -17.50 -0.68 -17.27
N VAL A 468 -16.63 -0.33 -16.33
CA VAL A 468 -16.77 -0.75 -14.93
C VAL A 468 -17.67 0.24 -14.19
N TRP A 469 -18.53 -0.28 -13.32
CA TRP A 469 -19.32 0.54 -12.40
C TRP A 469 -18.44 1.12 -11.30
N VAL A 470 -18.54 2.42 -11.10
CA VAL A 470 -18.07 3.11 -9.90
C VAL A 470 -19.30 3.65 -9.18
N MET A 471 -19.40 3.40 -7.88
CA MET A 471 -20.57 3.72 -7.08
C MET A 471 -20.15 4.57 -5.90
N ASP A 472 -20.77 5.74 -5.79
CA ASP A 472 -20.70 6.57 -4.60
C ASP A 472 -21.94 6.27 -3.74
N PHE A 473 -21.76 5.85 -2.49
CA PHE A 473 -22.87 5.50 -1.60
C PHE A 473 -22.54 5.74 -0.13
N THR A 474 -23.56 5.81 0.71
CA THR A 474 -23.41 5.94 2.16
C THR A 474 -23.89 4.69 2.87
N GLU A 475 -23.08 4.13 3.76
CA GLU A 475 -23.51 3.12 4.73
C GLU A 475 -24.04 3.81 5.98
N VAL A 476 -25.33 3.63 6.28
CA VAL A 476 -26.07 4.49 7.22
C VAL A 476 -26.13 3.96 8.66
N ARG A 477 -25.59 2.77 8.94
CA ARG A 477 -25.59 2.15 10.26
C ARG A 477 -24.22 2.14 10.94
N GLY A 478 -23.14 2.53 10.27
CA GLY A 478 -21.80 2.56 10.86
C GLY A 478 -21.21 1.17 11.13
N ARG A 479 -21.76 0.13 10.49
CA ARG A 479 -21.23 -1.24 10.56
C ARG A 479 -19.88 -1.35 9.88
N CYS A 480 -19.69 -0.54 8.84
CA CYS A 480 -18.49 -0.57 8.00
C CYS A 480 -17.43 0.45 8.43
N ILE A 481 -17.46 0.93 9.68
CA ILE A 481 -16.59 2.04 10.13
C ILE A 481 -15.11 1.69 10.18
N ASN A 482 -14.77 0.40 10.19
CA ASN A 482 -13.40 -0.11 10.14
C ASN A 482 -12.92 -0.48 8.73
N VAL A 483 -13.79 -0.35 7.72
CA VAL A 483 -13.42 -0.61 6.33
C VAL A 483 -12.48 0.48 5.89
N ASP A 484 -11.37 0.08 5.27
CA ASP A 484 -10.38 1.01 4.74
C ASP A 484 -10.30 0.92 3.22
N VAL A 485 -9.56 1.83 2.62
CA VAL A 485 -9.29 1.79 1.19
C VAL A 485 -8.66 0.46 0.77
N GLY A 486 -9.00 0.02 -0.44
CA GLY A 486 -8.54 -1.23 -1.02
C GLY A 486 -9.23 -2.49 -0.48
N ASP A 487 -10.03 -2.40 0.59
CA ASP A 487 -10.84 -3.52 1.09
C ASP A 487 -11.97 -3.89 0.11
N ILE A 488 -12.43 -5.14 0.21
CA ILE A 488 -13.54 -5.66 -0.58
C ILE A 488 -14.80 -5.68 0.27
N LEU A 489 -15.87 -5.07 -0.23
CA LEU A 489 -17.21 -5.16 0.35
C LEU A 489 -18.08 -6.07 -0.51
N ALA A 490 -19.03 -6.77 0.12
CA ALA A 490 -20.16 -7.33 -0.63
C ALA A 490 -21.36 -6.43 -0.40
N CYS A 491 -21.85 -5.82 -1.47
CA CYS A 491 -22.91 -4.80 -1.41
C CYS A 491 -24.11 -5.24 -2.25
N THR A 492 -25.32 -4.94 -1.76
CA THR A 492 -26.56 -5.13 -2.51
C THR A 492 -27.10 -3.78 -2.98
N PHE A 493 -27.10 -3.56 -4.30
CA PHE A 493 -27.56 -2.32 -4.92
C PHE A 493 -28.88 -2.53 -5.66
N LYS A 494 -29.92 -1.80 -5.24
CA LYS A 494 -31.24 -1.90 -5.86
C LYS A 494 -31.23 -1.32 -7.27
N GLY A 495 -31.74 -2.07 -8.24
CA GLY A 495 -31.97 -1.58 -9.61
C GLY A 495 -30.70 -1.40 -10.44
N LEU A 496 -29.55 -1.85 -9.94
CA LEU A 496 -28.33 -1.99 -10.71
C LEU A 496 -28.14 -3.44 -11.14
N PHE A 497 -27.66 -3.64 -12.37
CA PHE A 497 -27.53 -4.96 -12.97
C PHE A 497 -26.10 -5.20 -13.47
N SER A 498 -25.63 -6.42 -13.28
CA SER A 498 -24.35 -6.93 -13.81
C SER A 498 -24.61 -8.30 -14.43
N ASP A 499 -24.21 -8.47 -15.70
CA ASP A 499 -24.48 -9.65 -16.51
C ASP A 499 -25.97 -10.04 -16.60
N GLY A 500 -26.85 -9.04 -16.59
CA GLY A 500 -28.31 -9.23 -16.67
C GLY A 500 -28.99 -9.57 -15.34
N GLU A 501 -28.22 -9.71 -14.26
CA GLU A 501 -28.74 -9.98 -12.91
C GLU A 501 -28.59 -8.77 -11.99
N GLU A 502 -29.57 -8.54 -11.10
CA GLU A 502 -29.49 -7.47 -10.11
C GLU A 502 -28.28 -7.67 -9.20
N MET A 503 -27.53 -6.59 -8.94
CA MET A 503 -26.32 -6.57 -8.13
C MET A 503 -26.62 -6.86 -6.65
N VAL A 504 -26.80 -8.13 -6.32
CA VAL A 504 -26.96 -8.65 -4.96
C VAL A 504 -25.65 -9.27 -4.49
N ASN A 505 -25.18 -8.87 -3.31
CA ASN A 505 -23.87 -9.26 -2.76
C ASN A 505 -22.73 -9.08 -3.78
N GLN A 506 -22.79 -8.01 -4.56
CA GLN A 506 -21.78 -7.66 -5.55
C GLN A 506 -20.50 -7.29 -4.82
N LEU A 507 -19.39 -7.90 -5.22
CA LEU A 507 -18.09 -7.60 -4.65
C LEU A 507 -17.58 -6.29 -5.26
N VAL A 508 -17.39 -5.30 -4.41
CA VAL A 508 -16.86 -3.99 -4.80
C VAL A 508 -15.56 -3.71 -4.04
N ARG A 509 -14.60 -3.07 -4.71
CA ARG A 509 -13.36 -2.61 -4.11
C ARG A 509 -13.50 -1.16 -3.68
N VAL A 510 -13.18 -0.87 -2.43
CA VAL A 510 -13.21 0.50 -1.89
C VAL A 510 -12.08 1.32 -2.49
N LEU A 511 -12.42 2.40 -3.16
CA LEU A 511 -11.49 3.39 -3.72
C LEU A 511 -11.32 4.58 -2.77
N SER A 512 -12.41 5.08 -2.20
CA SER A 512 -12.39 6.13 -1.18
C SER A 512 -13.30 5.76 -0.03
N VAL A 513 -12.90 6.17 1.18
CA VAL A 513 -13.68 6.06 2.41
C VAL A 513 -13.63 7.38 3.16
N ARG A 514 -14.79 7.87 3.59
CA ARG A 514 -14.94 9.07 4.41
C ARG A 514 -15.89 8.79 5.58
N PRO A 515 -15.36 8.34 6.73
CA PRO A 515 -16.16 8.13 7.93
C PRO A 515 -16.63 9.46 8.52
N ASP A 516 -17.88 9.50 8.98
CA ASP A 516 -18.45 10.56 9.80
C ASP A 516 -18.81 9.97 11.17
N LEU A 517 -17.95 10.22 12.15
CA LEU A 517 -18.09 9.65 13.49
C LEU A 517 -19.16 10.35 14.34
N ASP A 518 -19.52 11.59 13.99
CA ASP A 518 -20.58 12.34 14.67
C ASP A 518 -21.96 11.75 14.33
N ARG A 519 -22.12 11.29 13.09
CA ARG A 519 -23.34 10.65 12.60
C ARG A 519 -23.29 9.13 12.59
N MET A 520 -22.13 8.53 12.83
CA MET A 520 -21.87 7.10 12.72
C MET A 520 -22.27 6.53 11.35
N VAL A 521 -21.88 7.22 10.28
CA VAL A 521 -22.08 6.79 8.89
C VAL A 521 -20.76 6.77 8.13
N VAL A 522 -20.71 6.06 7.01
CA VAL A 522 -19.51 6.00 6.17
C VAL A 522 -19.87 6.26 4.71
N GLU A 523 -19.25 7.27 4.11
CA GLU A 523 -19.34 7.51 2.67
C GLU A 523 -18.25 6.69 1.96
N PHE A 524 -18.62 5.98 0.90
CA PHE A 524 -17.73 5.15 0.09
C PHE A 524 -17.80 5.56 -1.38
N THR A 525 -16.65 5.54 -2.03
CA THR A 525 -16.54 5.36 -3.48
C THR A 525 -16.00 3.95 -3.71
N ALA A 526 -16.73 3.10 -4.44
CA ALA A 526 -16.30 1.73 -4.70
C ALA A 526 -16.40 1.36 -6.18
N MET A 527 -15.50 0.50 -6.63
CA MET A 527 -15.44 -0.03 -7.99
C MET A 527 -15.94 -1.47 -8.03
N ASP A 528 -16.87 -1.76 -8.92
CA ASP A 528 -17.37 -3.12 -9.14
C ASP A 528 -16.27 -4.07 -9.60
N THR A 529 -16.10 -5.20 -8.93
CA THR A 529 -15.13 -6.26 -9.31
C THR A 529 -15.60 -7.17 -10.45
N GLY A 530 -16.85 -7.04 -10.90
CA GLY A 530 -17.47 -7.94 -11.86
C GLY A 530 -17.75 -9.33 -11.26
N ARG A 531 -17.76 -9.44 -9.92
CA ARG A 531 -17.93 -10.68 -9.18
C ARG A 531 -18.90 -10.49 -8.04
N PHE A 532 -19.43 -11.60 -7.54
CA PHE A 532 -20.39 -11.63 -6.44
C PHE A 532 -19.98 -12.66 -5.40
N LEU A 533 -20.56 -12.55 -4.20
CA LEU A 533 -20.44 -13.57 -3.18
C LEU A 533 -21.22 -14.83 -3.61
N PRO A 534 -20.58 -16.01 -3.72
CA PRO A 534 -21.28 -17.23 -4.10
C PRO A 534 -21.98 -17.86 -2.90
N ILE A 535 -23.07 -18.60 -3.15
CA ILE A 535 -23.73 -19.43 -2.14
C ILE A 535 -22.71 -20.43 -1.57
N GLN A 536 -22.54 -20.43 -0.24
CA GLN A 536 -21.78 -21.48 0.44
C GLN A 536 -22.72 -22.67 0.74
N PRO A 537 -22.33 -23.92 0.44
CA PRO A 537 -23.09 -25.08 0.90
C PRO A 537 -23.09 -25.13 2.44
N PHE A 538 -24.25 -25.49 3.01
CA PHE A 538 -24.56 -25.53 4.45
C PHE A 538 -23.60 -26.38 5.33
N SER A 539 -22.61 -27.08 4.73
CA SER A 539 -21.72 -28.02 5.41
C SER A 539 -20.24 -27.61 5.37
N GLY A 540 -19.92 -26.31 5.47
CA GLY A 540 -18.55 -25.82 5.69
C GLY A 540 -17.55 -26.10 4.56
N GLY A 541 -18.00 -26.61 3.42
CA GLY A 541 -17.22 -26.68 2.19
C GLY A 541 -17.27 -25.33 1.49
N GLY A 542 -16.16 -24.90 0.88
CA GLY A 542 -16.12 -23.69 0.07
C GLY A 542 -17.10 -23.72 -1.13
N PRO A 543 -17.04 -22.71 -2.02
CA PRO A 543 -17.88 -22.69 -3.22
C PRO A 543 -17.79 -24.01 -3.99
N TYR A 544 -18.87 -24.42 -4.67
CA TYR A 544 -18.92 -25.69 -5.42
C TYR A 544 -17.68 -25.82 -6.32
N LEU A 545 -16.70 -26.63 -5.91
CA LEU A 545 -15.45 -26.80 -6.64
C LEU A 545 -15.68 -27.80 -7.78
N ALA A 546 -15.06 -27.55 -8.94
CA ALA A 546 -14.98 -28.51 -10.04
C ALA A 546 -14.03 -29.68 -9.69
N GLY A 547 -14.35 -30.41 -8.62
CA GLY A 547 -13.56 -31.53 -8.10
C GLY A 547 -14.24 -32.89 -8.23
N GLY A 548 -15.34 -32.98 -8.99
CA GLY A 548 -16.09 -34.23 -9.17
C GLY A 548 -16.98 -34.64 -7.99
N ALA A 549 -17.10 -33.81 -6.95
CA ALA A 549 -17.96 -34.07 -5.79
C ALA A 549 -19.48 -33.88 -6.08
N TYR A 550 -19.81 -33.26 -7.21
CA TYR A 550 -21.18 -32.96 -7.64
C TYR A 550 -21.38 -33.40 -9.09
N LEU A 551 -22.60 -33.84 -9.41
CA LEU A 551 -22.97 -34.23 -10.78
C LEU A 551 -22.96 -32.98 -11.68
N ALA A 552 -22.36 -33.10 -12.87
CA ALA A 552 -22.35 -32.05 -13.89
C ALA A 552 -23.68 -32.06 -14.68
N ASP A 553 -24.80 -31.96 -13.96
CA ASP A 553 -26.16 -32.01 -14.51
C ASP A 553 -26.79 -30.61 -14.72
N GLY A 554 -26.01 -29.55 -14.47
CA GLY A 554 -26.45 -28.15 -14.59
C GLY A 554 -27.17 -27.61 -13.36
N SER A 555 -27.38 -28.40 -12.31
CA SER A 555 -28.00 -27.93 -11.05
C SER A 555 -27.07 -27.05 -10.22
N TYR A 556 -25.75 -27.22 -10.35
CA TYR A 556 -24.73 -26.43 -9.67
C TYR A 556 -23.61 -26.02 -10.63
N GLN A 557 -23.28 -24.73 -10.67
CA GLN A 557 -22.16 -24.22 -11.45
C GLN A 557 -20.88 -24.24 -10.60
N ALA A 558 -19.77 -24.68 -11.19
CA ALA A 558 -18.46 -24.62 -10.53
C ALA A 558 -18.09 -23.15 -10.24
N GLY A 559 -17.76 -22.87 -8.97
CA GLY A 559 -17.63 -21.50 -8.45
C GLY A 559 -18.83 -21.03 -7.61
N GLY A 560 -19.96 -21.73 -7.70
CA GLY A 560 -21.21 -21.44 -6.99
C GLY A 560 -22.09 -20.39 -7.69
N ASN A 561 -23.40 -20.50 -7.51
CA ASN A 561 -24.37 -19.50 -7.97
C ASN A 561 -24.29 -18.24 -7.10
N ARG A 562 -24.76 -17.09 -7.62
CA ARG A 562 -24.87 -15.84 -6.85
C ARG A 562 -25.70 -16.06 -5.60
N ASP A 563 -25.20 -15.63 -4.46
CA ASP A 563 -26.00 -15.57 -3.25
C ASP A 563 -27.01 -14.42 -3.38
N THR A 564 -28.28 -14.78 -3.49
CA THR A 564 -29.40 -13.85 -3.66
C THR A 564 -30.02 -13.43 -2.33
N ASN A 565 -29.51 -13.94 -1.20
CA ASN A 565 -29.94 -13.48 0.11
C ASN A 565 -29.40 -12.08 0.40
N ASP A 566 -30.28 -11.16 0.78
CA ASP A 566 -29.88 -9.84 1.28
C ASP A 566 -29.55 -9.97 2.78
N TYR A 567 -28.29 -9.71 3.15
CA TYR A 567 -27.75 -9.90 4.51
C TYR A 567 -27.80 -8.62 5.36
#